data_AF-A0AAV1DMJ8-F1
#
_entry.id   AF-A0AAV1DMJ8-F1
#
_cell.length_a   1.000
_cell.length_b   1.000
_cell.length_c   1.000
_cell.angle_alpha   90.00
_cell.angle_beta   90.00
_cell.angle_gamma   90.00
#
_symmetry.space_group_name_H-M   'P 1'
#
loop_
_entity.id
_entity.type
_entity.pdbx_description
1 polymer ?
#
loop_
_entity_poly.entity_id
_entity_poly.type
_entity_poly.pdbx_seq_one_letter_code
_entity_poly.pdbx_strand_id
1 'polypeptide(L)'
;MTPNHLSSQRILLFKKEVVGYLDEAKSIKLKLTSGPKQLRVVTIVGMPGQGKTTLAAKVYNDPSVVCHFSIRAHMAMSKIFDKRRVLLDLLGQIDPKKCSRTTSDQDLVQNLWRSLKGRSYLIFLDDGWDVEAWSSLKEAFPEDHAASRIITTSCKQYLAPNEDLHVLRPLNEEESLDLLQRQLLGGIGWPWIT
;
A
#
# COMPACT_ATOMS: atom_id res chain seq x y z
N MET A 1 8.17 3.16 -23.78
CA MET A 1 7.03 3.42 -22.87
C MET A 1 7.42 4.58 -21.96
N THR A 2 6.65 5.68 -21.95
CA THR A 2 7.03 6.92 -21.27
C THR A 2 6.78 6.82 -19.74
N PRO A 3 7.72 7.27 -18.88
CA PRO A 3 7.60 7.15 -17.41
C PRO A 3 6.48 7.98 -16.76
N ASN A 4 5.93 8.98 -17.47
CA ASN A 4 5.10 10.04 -16.88
C ASN A 4 3.62 9.67 -16.62
N HIS A 5 3.11 8.58 -17.19
CA HIS A 5 1.68 8.25 -17.07
C HIS A 5 1.35 7.52 -15.76
N LEU A 6 2.27 6.67 -15.27
CA LEU A 6 2.12 5.93 -14.01
C LEU A 6 2.27 6.84 -12.78
N SER A 7 3.17 7.83 -12.83
CA SER A 7 3.35 8.80 -11.75
C SER A 7 2.13 9.70 -11.55
N SER A 8 1.50 10.13 -12.65
CA SER A 8 0.29 10.95 -12.61
C SER A 8 -0.92 10.19 -12.04
N GLN A 9 -1.12 8.92 -12.42
CA GLN A 9 -2.19 8.08 -11.83
C GLN A 9 -1.93 7.77 -10.35
N ARG A 10 -0.67 7.54 -9.95
CA ARG A 10 -0.28 7.39 -8.53
C ARG A 10 -0.68 8.62 -7.71
N ILE A 11 -0.38 9.83 -8.19
CA ILE A 11 -0.75 11.09 -7.51
C ILE A 11 -2.27 11.25 -7.39
N LEU A 12 -3.03 10.89 -8.43
CA LEU A 12 -4.50 11.00 -8.42
C LEU A 12 -5.15 10.04 -7.42
N LEU A 13 -4.64 8.81 -7.29
CA LEU A 13 -5.12 7.85 -6.29
C LEU A 13 -4.99 8.41 -4.87
N PHE A 14 -3.83 9.00 -4.55
CA PHE A 14 -3.56 9.56 -3.22
C PHE A 14 -4.25 10.90 -2.94
N LYS A 15 -4.89 11.51 -3.95
CA LYS A 15 -5.73 12.71 -3.80
C LYS A 15 -7.23 12.39 -3.77
N LYS A 16 -7.64 11.16 -4.07
CA LYS A 16 -9.06 10.82 -4.16
C LYS A 16 -9.66 10.74 -2.75
N GLU A 17 -10.71 11.52 -2.52
CA GLU A 17 -11.48 11.44 -1.29
C GLU A 17 -12.17 10.07 -1.19
N VAL A 18 -12.07 9.44 -0.03
CA VAL A 18 -12.64 8.11 0.21
C VAL A 18 -13.91 8.27 1.03
N VAL A 19 -15.02 7.97 0.37
CA VAL A 19 -16.37 7.94 0.95
C VAL A 19 -16.60 6.59 1.63
N GLY A 20 -17.22 6.62 2.82
CA GLY A 20 -17.47 5.43 3.63
C GLY A 20 -16.20 4.79 4.21
N TYR A 21 -16.37 3.57 4.74
CA TYR A 21 -15.30 2.74 5.31
C TYR A 21 -14.52 3.41 6.45
N LEU A 22 -15.15 4.30 7.23
CA LEU A 22 -14.48 4.99 8.33
C LEU A 22 -14.11 4.02 9.47
N ASP A 23 -14.99 3.08 9.75
CA ASP A 23 -14.79 1.95 10.66
C ASP A 23 -13.66 1.02 10.18
N GLU A 24 -13.70 0.62 8.91
CA GLU A 24 -12.68 -0.24 8.29
C GLU A 24 -11.30 0.45 8.30
N ALA A 25 -11.25 1.74 7.92
CA ALA A 25 -10.03 2.54 7.97
C ALA A 25 -9.46 2.61 9.39
N LYS A 26 -10.30 2.83 10.41
CA LYS A 26 -9.87 2.81 11.82
C LYS A 26 -9.30 1.44 12.21
N SER A 27 -9.96 0.35 11.82
CA SER A 27 -9.52 -1.02 12.08
C SER A 27 -8.14 -1.29 11.47
N ILE A 28 -7.93 -0.95 10.19
CA ILE A 28 -6.63 -1.11 9.53
C ILE A 28 -5.56 -0.23 10.20
N LYS A 29 -5.88 1.02 10.55
CA LYS A 29 -4.93 1.90 11.27
C LYS A 29 -4.47 1.28 12.58
N LEU A 30 -5.37 0.66 13.35
CA LEU A 30 -5.00 -0.04 14.58
C LEU A 30 -4.06 -1.22 14.29
N LYS A 31 -4.34 -2.03 13.26
CA LYS A 31 -3.42 -3.12 12.86
C LYS A 31 -2.03 -2.62 12.45
N LEU A 32 -1.95 -1.45 11.83
CA LEU A 32 -0.68 -0.86 11.43
C LEU A 32 0.10 -0.27 12.61
N THR A 33 -0.58 0.48 13.49
CA THR A 33 0.08 1.32 14.51
C THR A 33 0.13 0.69 15.90
N SER A 34 -0.49 -0.47 16.07
CA SER A 34 -0.54 -1.22 17.33
C SER A 34 -0.09 -2.67 17.14
N GLY A 35 0.01 -3.39 18.25
CA GLY A 35 0.31 -4.83 18.25
C GLY A 35 1.79 -5.16 18.40
N PRO A 36 2.18 -6.41 18.08
CA PRO A 36 3.54 -6.88 18.26
C PRO A 36 4.56 -6.07 17.47
N LYS A 37 5.78 -6.01 18.01
CA LYS A 37 6.91 -5.33 17.37
C LYS A 37 7.48 -6.07 16.17
N GLN A 38 7.10 -7.34 15.96
CA GLN A 38 7.49 -8.14 14.80
C GLN A 38 6.96 -7.54 13.49
N LEU A 39 7.58 -7.92 12.37
CA LEU A 39 7.07 -7.61 11.04
C LEU A 39 5.71 -8.28 10.84
N ARG A 40 4.72 -7.50 10.41
CA ARG A 40 3.37 -7.99 10.08
C ARG A 40 2.97 -7.55 8.68
N VAL A 41 2.24 -8.41 7.98
CA VAL A 41 1.62 -8.10 6.68
C VAL A 41 0.14 -7.87 6.91
N VAL A 42 -0.39 -6.71 6.54
CA VAL A 42 -1.83 -6.41 6.60
C VAL A 42 -2.38 -6.46 5.18
N THR A 43 -3.25 -7.43 4.90
CA THR A 43 -3.83 -7.59 3.57
C THR A 43 -5.29 -7.20 3.58
N ILE A 44 -5.65 -6.25 2.71
CA ILE A 44 -7.04 -5.91 2.42
C ILE A 44 -7.53 -6.80 1.28
N VAL A 45 -8.51 -7.65 1.56
CA VAL A 45 -9.09 -8.58 0.57
C VAL A 45 -10.54 -8.26 0.29
N GLY A 46 -10.97 -8.46 -0.95
CA GLY A 46 -12.31 -8.11 -1.40
C GLY A 46 -12.44 -8.18 -2.91
N MET A 47 -13.64 -7.97 -3.42
CA MET A 47 -13.95 -8.10 -4.85
C MET A 47 -13.23 -7.05 -5.72
N PRO A 48 -13.00 -7.33 -7.01
CA PRO A 48 -12.57 -6.32 -7.97
C PRO A 48 -13.49 -5.09 -7.93
N GLY A 49 -12.94 -3.89 -7.98
CA GLY A 49 -13.72 -2.64 -7.95
C GLY A 49 -14.24 -2.19 -6.57
N GLN A 50 -14.08 -3.00 -5.51
CA GLN A 50 -14.64 -2.70 -4.17
C GLN A 50 -13.93 -1.55 -3.41
N GLY A 51 -12.84 -1.01 -3.96
CA GLY A 51 -12.13 0.14 -3.38
C GLY A 51 -10.99 -0.22 -2.41
N LYS A 52 -10.46 -1.44 -2.44
CA LYS A 52 -9.34 -1.90 -1.58
C LYS A 52 -8.12 -0.97 -1.65
N THR A 53 -7.63 -0.71 -2.85
CA THR A 53 -6.50 0.19 -3.12
C THR A 53 -6.76 1.60 -2.63
N THR A 54 -7.98 2.09 -2.83
CA THR A 54 -8.44 3.40 -2.35
C THR A 54 -8.40 3.47 -0.82
N LEU A 55 -8.91 2.44 -0.13
CA LEU A 55 -8.89 2.37 1.33
C LEU A 55 -7.47 2.23 1.88
N ALA A 56 -6.64 1.37 1.30
CA ALA A 56 -5.22 1.22 1.65
C ALA A 56 -4.48 2.55 1.51
N ALA A 57 -4.69 3.26 0.40
CA ALA A 57 -4.09 4.56 0.14
C ALA A 57 -4.52 5.63 1.16
N LYS A 58 -5.81 5.65 1.54
CA LYS A 58 -6.34 6.54 2.60
C LYS A 58 -5.61 6.32 3.91
N VAL A 59 -5.55 5.07 4.36
CA VAL A 59 -4.90 4.68 5.62
C VAL A 59 -3.41 4.96 5.57
N TYR A 60 -2.73 4.60 4.49
CA TYR A 60 -1.29 4.80 4.31
C TYR A 60 -0.90 6.29 4.45
N ASN A 61 -1.75 7.20 3.99
CA ASN A 61 -1.55 8.65 4.08
C ASN A 61 -2.20 9.33 5.28
N ASP A 62 -2.87 8.57 6.16
CA ASP A 62 -3.44 9.14 7.37
C ASP A 62 -2.30 9.73 8.25
N PRO A 63 -2.42 10.97 8.75
CA PRO A 63 -1.37 11.60 9.55
C PRO A 63 -0.88 10.73 10.72
N SER A 64 -1.78 10.00 11.39
CA SER A 64 -1.38 9.14 12.51
C SER A 64 -0.50 7.96 12.07
N VAL A 65 -0.74 7.46 10.86
CA VAL A 65 0.06 6.40 10.23
C VAL A 65 1.38 6.97 9.74
N VAL A 66 1.35 8.13 9.06
CA VAL A 66 2.55 8.83 8.56
C VAL A 66 3.54 9.09 9.69
N CYS A 67 3.06 9.60 10.83
CA CYS A 67 3.91 9.91 11.99
C CYS A 67 4.44 8.68 12.72
N HIS A 68 3.87 7.48 12.51
CA HIS A 68 4.27 6.26 13.20
C HIS A 68 5.51 5.59 12.59
N PHE A 69 5.72 5.76 11.27
CA PHE A 69 6.77 5.04 10.54
C PHE A 69 7.87 5.98 10.04
N SER A 70 9.11 5.68 10.41
CA SER A 70 10.30 6.45 9.99
C SER A 70 10.60 6.32 8.50
N ILE A 71 10.23 5.20 7.88
CA ILE A 71 10.38 4.96 6.45
C ILE A 71 9.02 4.58 5.88
N ARG A 72 8.68 5.14 4.71
CA ARG A 72 7.54 4.67 3.94
C ARG A 72 7.91 4.57 2.47
N ALA A 73 7.41 3.53 1.80
CA ALA A 73 7.50 3.39 0.36
C ALA A 73 6.24 2.71 -0.16
N HIS A 74 5.89 2.97 -1.40
CA HIS A 74 4.73 2.32 -2.02
C HIS A 74 5.04 1.88 -3.45
N MET A 75 4.44 0.79 -3.88
CA MET A 75 4.57 0.31 -5.25
C MET A 75 3.33 -0.48 -5.65
N ALA A 76 2.78 -0.17 -6.81
CA ALA A 76 1.84 -1.06 -7.47
C ALA A 76 2.62 -2.15 -8.22
N MET A 77 2.33 -3.42 -7.92
CA MET A 77 3.00 -4.53 -8.60
C MET A 77 2.30 -4.84 -9.93
N SER A 78 3.06 -5.41 -10.86
CA SER A 78 2.52 -5.90 -12.12
C SER A 78 1.89 -7.28 -11.94
N LYS A 79 0.98 -7.64 -12.84
CA LYS A 79 0.40 -9.00 -12.93
C LYS A 79 1.46 -10.10 -13.02
N ILE A 80 2.60 -9.79 -13.65
CA ILE A 80 3.76 -10.66 -13.70
C ILE A 80 4.71 -10.15 -12.62
N PHE A 81 5.03 -11.01 -11.65
CA PHE A 81 5.95 -10.67 -10.57
C PHE A 81 7.37 -10.50 -11.11
N ASP A 82 7.99 -9.37 -10.79
CA ASP A 82 9.37 -9.05 -11.15
C ASP A 82 10.09 -8.54 -9.91
N LYS A 83 10.82 -9.45 -9.26
CA LYS A 83 11.59 -9.18 -8.04
C LYS A 83 12.52 -7.99 -8.21
N ARG A 84 13.28 -7.94 -9.31
CA ARG A 84 14.28 -6.89 -9.54
C ARG A 84 13.63 -5.53 -9.65
N ARG A 85 12.54 -5.44 -10.41
CA ARG A 85 11.76 -4.20 -10.53
C ARG A 85 11.22 -3.75 -9.17
N VAL A 86 10.69 -4.66 -8.37
CA VAL A 86 10.16 -4.33 -7.04
C VAL A 86 11.24 -3.75 -6.14
N LEU A 87 12.38 -4.42 -6.06
CA LEU A 87 13.50 -3.97 -5.23
C LEU A 87 14.06 -2.62 -5.69
N LEU A 88 14.14 -2.38 -7.00
CA LEU A 88 14.60 -1.10 -7.56
C LEU A 88 13.67 0.07 -7.23
N ASP A 89 12.35 -0.08 -7.37
CA ASP A 89 11.39 1.00 -7.04
C ASP A 89 11.41 1.30 -5.54
N LEU A 90 11.39 0.26 -4.69
CA LEU A 90 11.46 0.43 -3.24
C LEU A 90 12.77 1.09 -2.80
N LEU A 91 13.91 0.58 -3.26
CA LEU A 91 15.21 1.17 -2.91
C LEU A 91 15.36 2.58 -3.49
N GLY A 92 14.82 2.83 -4.68
CA GLY A 92 14.79 4.16 -5.30
C GLY A 92 14.02 5.19 -4.47
N GLN A 93 12.96 4.79 -3.77
CA GLN A 93 12.21 5.66 -2.85
C GLN A 93 12.91 5.84 -1.49
N ILE A 94 13.56 4.79 -0.98
CA ILE A 94 14.11 4.76 0.38
C ILE A 94 15.55 5.30 0.45
N ASP A 95 16.38 4.93 -0.52
CA ASP A 95 17.79 5.32 -0.61
C ASP A 95 18.23 5.43 -2.10
N PRO A 96 17.87 6.54 -2.78
CA PRO A 96 18.17 6.72 -4.20
C PRO A 96 19.67 6.60 -4.54
N LYS A 97 20.55 6.98 -3.60
CA LYS A 97 22.01 6.95 -3.78
C LYS A 97 22.55 5.53 -3.83
N LYS A 98 21.99 4.61 -3.04
CA LYS A 98 22.35 3.19 -3.12
C LYS A 98 21.77 2.56 -4.37
N CYS A 99 20.54 2.91 -4.75
CA CYS A 99 19.88 2.38 -5.95
C CYS A 99 20.74 2.55 -7.22
N SER A 100 21.32 3.73 -7.43
CA SER A 100 22.16 4.02 -8.61
C SER A 100 23.50 3.26 -8.64
N ARG A 101 23.94 2.68 -7.53
CA ARG A 101 25.22 1.95 -7.40
C ARG A 101 25.04 0.43 -7.45
N THR A 102 23.81 -0.04 -7.57
CA THR A 102 23.47 -1.46 -7.46
C THR A 102 23.60 -2.16 -8.81
N THR A 103 24.37 -3.24 -8.87
CA THR A 103 24.63 -3.98 -10.12
C THR A 103 23.89 -5.33 -10.15
N SER A 104 23.68 -5.98 -9.01
CA SER A 104 23.03 -7.29 -8.90
C SER A 104 21.74 -7.28 -8.07
N ASP A 105 20.93 -8.33 -8.19
CA ASP A 105 19.72 -8.53 -7.37
C ASP A 105 20.06 -8.77 -5.89
N GLN A 106 21.20 -9.42 -5.61
CA GLN A 106 21.66 -9.66 -4.26
C GLN A 106 22.06 -8.34 -3.57
N ASP A 107 22.72 -7.44 -4.31
CA ASP A 107 23.03 -6.10 -3.82
C ASP A 107 21.77 -5.29 -3.56
N LEU A 108 20.73 -5.44 -4.39
CA LEU A 108 19.43 -4.78 -4.19
C LEU A 108 18.78 -5.22 -2.88
N VAL A 109 18.72 -6.54 -2.65
CA VAL A 109 18.21 -7.11 -1.38
C VAL A 109 19.00 -6.56 -0.20
N GLN A 110 20.34 -6.62 -0.27
CA GLN A 110 21.21 -6.23 0.84
C GLN A 110 21.15 -4.72 1.12
N ASN A 111 21.08 -3.89 0.07
CA ASN A 111 20.98 -2.44 0.22
C ASN A 111 19.61 -2.02 0.75
N LEU A 112 18.53 -2.66 0.30
CA LEU A 112 17.20 -2.41 0.85
C LEU A 112 17.16 -2.82 2.33
N TRP A 113 17.63 -4.02 2.66
CA TRP A 113 17.70 -4.52 4.04
C TRP A 113 18.49 -3.59 4.95
N ARG A 114 19.71 -3.18 4.55
CA ARG A 114 20.53 -2.23 5.33
C ARG A 114 19.85 -0.88 5.51
N SER A 115 19.06 -0.46 4.53
CA SER A 115 18.33 0.80 4.61
C SER A 115 17.15 0.65 5.58
N LEU A 116 16.47 -0.48 5.64
CA LEU A 116 15.36 -0.68 6.56
C LEU A 116 15.80 -0.98 8.00
N LYS A 117 16.98 -1.57 8.20
CA LYS A 117 17.47 -2.02 9.51
C LYS A 117 17.47 -0.89 10.56
N GLY A 118 16.95 -1.22 11.73
CA GLY A 118 16.89 -0.40 12.94
C GLY A 118 15.78 0.66 12.90
N ARG A 119 14.91 0.64 11.88
CA ARG A 119 13.92 1.70 11.62
C ARG A 119 12.55 1.09 11.41
N SER A 120 11.52 1.72 11.97
CA SER A 120 10.13 1.36 11.65
C SER A 120 9.84 1.72 10.19
N TYR A 121 9.29 0.78 9.44
CA TYR A 121 8.90 1.00 8.06
C TYR A 121 7.48 0.56 7.75
N LEU A 122 6.82 1.28 6.84
CA LEU A 122 5.56 0.89 6.22
C LEU A 122 5.73 0.81 4.71
N ILE A 123 5.63 -0.41 4.17
CA ILE A 123 5.70 -0.64 2.72
C ILE A 123 4.31 -0.98 2.20
N PHE A 124 3.80 -0.20 1.25
CA PHE A 124 2.54 -0.50 0.57
C PHE A 124 2.80 -1.17 -0.77
N LEU A 125 2.45 -2.46 -0.89
CA LEU A 125 2.54 -3.23 -2.12
C LEU A 125 1.14 -3.47 -2.67
N ASP A 126 0.72 -2.66 -3.62
CA ASP A 126 -0.63 -2.71 -4.17
C ASP A 126 -0.73 -3.73 -5.30
N ASP A 127 -1.71 -4.63 -5.19
CA ASP A 127 -2.07 -5.68 -6.16
C ASP A 127 -0.96 -6.71 -6.45
N GLY A 128 -1.26 -8.01 -6.35
CA GLY A 128 -0.34 -9.10 -6.76
C GLY A 128 0.54 -9.73 -5.68
N TRP A 129 0.18 -9.60 -4.39
CA TRP A 129 0.93 -10.24 -3.30
C TRP A 129 0.49 -11.69 -3.09
N ASP A 130 1.45 -12.61 -3.18
CA ASP A 130 1.26 -14.06 -2.98
C ASP A 130 2.46 -14.72 -2.27
N VAL A 131 2.43 -16.05 -2.14
CA VAL A 131 3.51 -16.84 -1.49
C VAL A 131 4.85 -16.61 -2.17
N GLU A 132 4.84 -16.57 -3.49
CA GLU A 132 6.05 -16.52 -4.30
C GLU A 132 6.69 -15.14 -4.17
N ALA A 133 5.88 -14.09 -4.26
CA ALA A 133 6.30 -12.71 -4.03
C ALA A 133 6.88 -12.55 -2.63
N TRP A 134 6.18 -13.04 -1.59
CA TRP A 134 6.68 -12.98 -0.22
C TRP A 134 7.99 -13.75 -0.04
N SER A 135 8.04 -15.02 -0.48
CA SER A 135 9.23 -15.86 -0.38
C SER A 135 10.44 -15.24 -1.06
N SER A 136 10.20 -14.57 -2.20
CA SER A 136 11.23 -13.90 -3.00
C SER A 136 11.76 -12.60 -2.38
N LEU A 137 10.93 -11.89 -1.62
CA LEU A 137 11.23 -10.55 -1.09
C LEU A 137 11.56 -10.52 0.40
N LYS A 138 11.15 -11.52 1.20
CA LYS A 138 11.30 -11.53 2.67
C LYS A 138 12.71 -11.20 3.15
N GLU A 139 13.75 -11.64 2.44
CA GLU A 139 15.15 -11.40 2.79
C GLU A 139 15.54 -9.92 2.74
N ALA A 140 14.79 -9.10 2.01
CA ALA A 140 15.01 -7.66 1.94
C ALA A 140 14.37 -6.89 3.11
N PHE A 141 13.52 -7.54 3.90
CA PHE A 141 12.74 -6.93 4.98
C PHE A 141 13.25 -7.41 6.36
N PRO A 142 14.00 -6.57 7.10
CA PRO A 142 14.51 -6.95 8.42
C PRO A 142 13.41 -7.11 9.46
N GLU A 143 13.45 -8.23 10.20
CA GLU A 143 12.59 -8.49 11.36
C GLU A 143 13.33 -8.16 12.67
N ASP A 144 13.63 -6.89 12.89
CA ASP A 144 14.41 -6.40 14.04
C ASP A 144 13.53 -5.82 15.16
N HIS A 145 12.28 -6.27 15.23
CA HIS A 145 11.29 -5.81 16.21
C HIS A 145 11.08 -4.27 16.21
N ALA A 146 11.17 -3.63 15.05
CA ALA A 146 10.92 -2.19 14.88
C ALA A 146 9.44 -1.82 14.63
N ALA A 147 8.50 -2.72 14.94
CA ALA A 147 7.06 -2.55 14.66
C ALA A 147 6.73 -2.31 13.18
N SER A 148 7.59 -2.80 12.28
CA SER A 148 7.45 -2.61 10.85
C SER A 148 6.23 -3.34 10.28
N ARG A 149 5.68 -2.78 9.20
CA ARG A 149 4.46 -3.27 8.55
C ARG A 149 4.63 -3.30 7.04
N ILE A 150 4.00 -4.28 6.42
CA ILE A 150 3.69 -4.28 4.98
C ILE A 150 2.17 -4.21 4.88
N ILE A 151 1.63 -3.33 4.04
CA ILE A 151 0.21 -3.32 3.68
C ILE A 151 0.08 -3.75 2.21
N THR A 152 -0.90 -4.58 1.91
CA THR A 152 -1.16 -5.04 0.55
C THR A 152 -2.65 -5.23 0.27
N THR A 153 -3.01 -5.34 -0.99
CA THR A 153 -4.38 -5.51 -1.48
C THR A 153 -4.44 -6.76 -2.35
N SER A 154 -5.52 -7.53 -2.23
CA SER A 154 -5.71 -8.71 -3.07
C SER A 154 -7.18 -8.96 -3.38
N CYS A 155 -7.45 -9.52 -4.56
CA CYS A 155 -8.78 -10.06 -4.90
C CYS A 155 -8.93 -11.53 -4.49
N LYS A 156 -7.86 -12.16 -4.01
CA LYS A 156 -7.83 -13.55 -3.55
C LYS A 156 -7.51 -13.57 -2.05
N GLN A 157 -8.12 -14.48 -1.32
CA GLN A 157 -7.67 -14.77 0.04
C GLN A 157 -6.37 -15.56 -0.06
N TYR A 158 -5.27 -14.87 0.24
CA TYR A 158 -3.96 -15.46 0.39
C TYR A 158 -3.53 -15.29 1.86
N LEU A 159 -2.68 -16.19 2.35
CA LEU A 159 -2.14 -16.15 3.70
C LEU A 159 -0.61 -16.35 3.66
N ALA A 160 0.11 -15.25 3.75
CA ALA A 160 1.50 -15.18 4.14
C ALA A 160 1.65 -15.48 5.66
N PRO A 161 2.84 -15.90 6.10
CA PRO A 161 3.17 -15.93 7.53
C PRO A 161 2.99 -14.55 8.17
N ASN A 162 2.51 -14.52 9.42
CA ASN A 162 2.28 -13.28 10.19
C ASN A 162 1.32 -12.28 9.51
N GLU A 163 0.34 -12.78 8.77
CA GLU A 163 -0.65 -11.97 8.07
C GLU A 163 -1.87 -11.61 8.92
N ASP A 164 -2.25 -10.34 8.88
CA ASP A 164 -3.49 -9.78 9.37
C ASP A 164 -4.45 -9.55 8.19
N LEU A 165 -5.35 -10.50 7.96
CA LEU A 165 -6.37 -10.38 6.91
C LEU A 165 -7.44 -9.37 7.32
N HIS A 166 -7.81 -8.47 6.40
CA HIS A 166 -8.93 -7.55 6.54
C HIS A 166 -9.86 -7.70 5.33
N VAL A 167 -10.96 -8.43 5.52
CA VAL A 167 -11.97 -8.65 4.47
C VAL A 167 -12.85 -7.41 4.37
N LEU A 168 -12.73 -6.71 3.26
CA LEU A 168 -13.45 -5.47 3.01
C LEU A 168 -14.94 -5.76 2.81
N ARG A 169 -15.77 -5.20 3.68
CA ARG A 169 -17.23 -5.25 3.52
C ARG A 169 -17.67 -4.43 2.29
N PRO A 170 -18.81 -4.75 1.66
CA PRO A 170 -19.47 -3.81 0.75
C PRO A 170 -19.83 -2.50 1.46
N LEU A 171 -19.95 -1.42 0.68
CA LEU A 171 -20.56 -0.18 1.17
C LEU A 171 -22.00 -0.46 1.60
N ASN A 172 -22.42 0.17 2.68
CA ASN A 172 -23.83 0.16 3.05
C ASN A 172 -24.62 1.13 2.14
N GLU A 173 -25.95 1.18 2.30
CA GLU A 173 -26.82 2.00 1.45
C GLU A 173 -26.48 3.50 1.53
N GLU A 174 -26.26 4.01 2.74
CA GLU A 174 -25.92 5.42 2.98
C GLU A 174 -24.58 5.79 2.35
N GLU A 175 -23.55 4.98 2.56
CA GLU A 175 -22.22 5.18 1.98
C GLU A 175 -22.24 5.05 0.45
N SER A 176 -23.05 4.12 -0.08
CA SER A 176 -23.24 3.95 -1.52
C SER A 176 -23.93 5.16 -2.14
N LEU A 177 -24.94 5.71 -1.46
CA LEU A 177 -25.65 6.90 -1.89
C LEU A 177 -24.75 8.13 -1.85
N ASP A 178 -23.98 8.36 -0.78
CA ASP A 178 -23.02 9.46 -0.69
C ASP A 178 -21.96 9.36 -1.80
N LEU A 179 -21.44 8.15 -2.04
CA LEU A 179 -20.47 7.92 -3.12
C LEU A 179 -21.08 8.27 -4.48
N LEU A 180 -22.30 7.80 -4.75
CA LEU A 180 -23.00 8.08 -6.00
C LEU A 180 -23.24 9.59 -6.18
N GLN A 181 -23.74 10.27 -5.14
CA GLN A 181 -23.98 11.70 -5.16
C GLN A 181 -22.69 12.48 -5.47
N ARG A 182 -21.56 12.13 -4.86
CA ARG A 182 -20.28 12.80 -5.13
C ARG A 182 -19.73 12.51 -6.53
N GLN A 183 -19.91 11.30 -7.05
CA GLN A 183 -19.50 10.99 -8.43
C GLN A 183 -20.34 11.76 -9.44
N LEU A 184 -21.65 11.89 -9.21
CA LEU A 184 -22.55 12.64 -10.09
C LEU A 184 -22.31 14.15 -9.96
N LEU A 185 -22.30 14.70 -8.74
CA LEU A 185 -22.20 16.15 -8.52
C LEU A 185 -20.78 16.69 -8.73
N GLY A 186 -19.74 15.89 -8.50
CA GLY A 186 -18.35 16.27 -8.79
C GLY A 186 -18.02 16.34 -10.29
N GLY A 187 -18.92 15.87 -11.16
CA GLY A 187 -18.82 15.95 -12.62
C GLY A 187 -19.69 17.04 -13.25
N ILE A 188 -20.53 17.74 -12.49
CA ILE A 188 -21.51 18.67 -13.06
C ILE A 188 -21.35 20.07 -12.45
N GLY A 189 -20.61 20.92 -13.16
CA GLY A 189 -20.90 22.35 -13.15
C GLY A 189 -22.23 22.53 -13.90
N TRP A 190 -23.34 22.57 -13.18
CA TRP A 190 -24.66 22.86 -13.79
C TRP A 190 -24.74 24.37 -14.09
N PRO A 191 -24.89 24.81 -15.36
CA PRO A 191 -24.98 26.23 -15.70
C PRO A 191 -26.41 26.79 -15.66
N TRP A 192 -27.43 26.03 -15.23
CA TRP A 192 -28.82 26.41 -15.49
C TRP A 192 -29.72 26.34 -14.26
N ILE A 193 -29.35 27.04 -13.18
CA ILE A 193 -30.33 27.66 -12.28
C ILE A 193 -29.78 29.02 -11.85
N THR A 194 -29.99 30.02 -12.71
CA THR A 194 -30.29 31.41 -12.36
C THR A 194 -31.12 32.00 -13.48
#